data_AF-A0A0Q5W4X3-F1
#
_entry.id   AF-A0A0Q5W4X3-F1
#
_cell.length_a   1.000
_cell.length_b   1.000
_cell.length_c   1.000
_cell.angle_alpha   90.00
_cell.angle_beta   90.00
_cell.angle_gamma   90.00
#
_symmetry.space_group_name_H-M   'P 1'
#
loop_
_entity.id
_entity.type
_entity.pdbx_description
1 polymer ?
#
loop_
_entity_poly.entity_id
_entity_poly.type
_entity_poly.pdbx_seq_one_letter_code
_entity_poly.pdbx_strand_id
1 'polypeptide(L)'
;MAGDHVPPVAVARQAEKGLTLREKFKRGGTQIGVARARDLKNRTHLSPDTIKRMSSYFSRHKVDKRAKNFGDDDNPSAGYIAWLLWGGDAGRDWVEKQKEKLET
;
A
#
# COMPACT_ATOMS: atom_id res chain seq x y z
N MET A 1 -3.29 -17.54 16.52
CA MET A 1 -3.12 -16.31 17.32
C MET A 1 -3.44 -15.13 16.42
N ALA A 2 -4.39 -14.25 16.76
CA ALA A 2 -4.63 -13.04 15.99
C ALA A 2 -3.51 -12.04 16.28
N GLY A 3 -2.49 -11.99 15.42
CA GLY A 3 -1.50 -10.93 15.48
C GLY A 3 -2.19 -9.58 15.24
N ASP A 4 -1.84 -8.58 16.04
CA ASP A 4 -2.41 -7.24 15.91
C ASP A 4 -2.00 -6.64 14.55
N HIS A 5 -2.92 -6.66 13.58
CA HIS A 5 -2.67 -6.21 12.20
C HIS A 5 -2.87 -4.70 12.06
N VAL A 6 -2.27 -3.95 12.98
CA VAL A 6 -2.27 -2.50 12.96
C VAL A 6 -1.12 -2.02 12.07
N PRO A 7 -1.40 -1.20 11.03
CA PRO A 7 -0.38 -0.64 10.17
C PRO A 7 0.67 0.19 10.96
N PRO A 8 1.97 -0.05 10.76
CA PRO A 8 3.02 0.79 11.29
C PRO A 8 2.93 2.23 10.75
N VAL A 9 3.49 3.19 11.50
CA VAL A 9 3.51 4.62 11.11
C VAL A 9 4.12 4.83 9.72
N ALA A 10 5.16 4.05 9.36
CA ALA A 10 5.77 4.12 8.03
C ALA A 10 4.77 3.77 6.91
N VAL A 11 3.91 2.76 7.11
CA VAL A 11 2.87 2.37 6.15
C VAL A 11 1.82 3.47 6.02
N ALA A 12 1.38 4.04 7.15
CA ALA A 12 0.43 5.13 7.18
C ALA A 12 0.92 6.36 6.41
N ARG A 13 2.20 6.74 6.59
CA ARG A 13 2.82 7.87 5.87
C ARG A 13 2.86 7.65 4.35
N GLN A 14 3.15 6.42 3.90
CA GLN A 14 3.14 6.10 2.47
C GLN A 14 1.73 6.17 1.88
N ALA A 15 0.73 5.64 2.60
CA ALA A 15 -0.67 5.69 2.19
C ALA A 15 -1.19 7.13 2.11
N GLU A 16 -0.84 7.97 3.09
CA GLU A 16 -1.14 9.39 3.07
C GLU A 16 -0.50 10.10 1.87
N LYS A 17 0.78 9.87 1.61
CA LYS A 17 1.48 10.39 0.42
C LYS A 17 0.77 9.97 -0.86
N GLY A 18 0.38 8.70 -0.98
CA GLY A 18 -0.37 8.18 -2.12
C GLY A 18 -1.70 8.90 -2.34
N LEU A 19 -2.44 9.19 -1.27
CA LEU A 19 -3.68 9.96 -1.32
C LEU A 19 -3.44 11.40 -1.82
N THR A 20 -2.44 12.08 -1.28
CA THR A 20 -2.06 13.45 -1.69
C THR A 20 -1.64 13.50 -3.17
N LEU A 21 -0.79 12.57 -3.62
CA LEU A 21 -0.38 12.51 -5.02
C LEU A 21 -1.55 12.18 -5.94
N ARG A 22 -2.44 11.26 -5.56
CA ARG A 22 -3.65 10.96 -6.32
C ARG A 22 -4.56 12.19 -6.43
N GLU A 23 -4.70 12.95 -5.35
CA GLU A 23 -5.48 14.18 -5.35
C GLU A 23 -4.88 15.24 -6.28
N LYS A 24 -3.55 15.40 -6.28
CA LYS A 24 -2.85 16.35 -7.14
C LYS A 24 -2.89 15.95 -8.63
N PHE A 25 -2.56 14.71 -8.94
CA PHE A 25 -2.34 14.25 -10.33
C PHE A 25 -3.53 13.51 -10.94
N LYS A 26 -4.60 13.24 -10.18
CA LYS A 26 -5.84 12.60 -10.62
C LYS A 26 -5.66 11.25 -11.35
N ARG A 27 -4.62 10.48 -11.00
CA ARG A 27 -4.32 9.16 -11.59
C ARG A 27 -3.85 8.17 -10.53
N GLY A 28 -3.84 6.89 -10.90
CA GLY A 28 -3.36 5.79 -10.07
C GLY A 28 -4.40 5.23 -9.08
N GLY A 29 -4.45 3.90 -9.03
CA GLY A 29 -5.30 3.13 -8.11
C GLY A 29 -6.80 3.17 -8.44
N THR A 30 -7.51 2.12 -8.02
CA THR A 30 -8.98 2.06 -8.05
C THR A 30 -9.55 2.63 -6.74
N GLN A 31 -10.88 2.76 -6.64
CA GLN A 31 -11.53 3.15 -5.39
C GLN A 31 -11.22 2.19 -4.23
N ILE A 32 -10.95 0.91 -4.53
CA ILE A 32 -10.49 -0.07 -3.53
C ILE A 32 -9.12 0.34 -2.97
N GLY A 33 -8.19 0.78 -3.83
CA GLY A 33 -6.89 1.30 -3.40
C GLY A 33 -7.02 2.56 -2.55
N VAL A 34 -7.96 3.46 -2.89
CA VAL A 34 -8.23 4.68 -2.09
C VAL A 34 -8.79 4.32 -0.72
N ALA A 35 -9.76 3.41 -0.66
CA ALA A 35 -10.32 2.94 0.61
C ALA A 35 -9.23 2.29 1.48
N ARG A 36 -8.39 1.43 0.88
CA ARG A 36 -7.25 0.83 1.57
C ARG A 36 -6.29 1.89 2.11
N ALA A 37 -5.96 2.91 1.33
CA ALA A 37 -5.07 3.97 1.77
C ALA A 37 -5.63 4.74 2.98
N ARG A 38 -6.96 4.94 3.04
CA ARG A 38 -7.63 5.57 4.19
C ARG A 38 -7.52 4.69 5.45
N ASP A 39 -7.78 3.38 5.32
CA ASP A 39 -7.61 2.43 6.43
C ASP A 39 -6.16 2.45 6.95
N LEU A 40 -5.19 2.44 6.02
CA LEU A 40 -3.76 2.43 6.35
C LEU A 40 -3.30 3.74 7.02
N LYS A 41 -3.71 4.90 6.47
CA LYS A 41 -3.41 6.21 7.04
C LYS A 41 -3.93 6.32 8.48
N ASN A 42 -5.15 5.84 8.72
CA ASN A 42 -5.78 5.87 10.04
C ASN A 42 -5.28 4.77 10.98
N ARG A 43 -4.37 3.91 10.52
CA ARG A 43 -3.83 2.76 11.26
C ARG A 43 -4.93 1.87 11.82
N THR A 44 -6.00 1.70 11.06
CA THR A 44 -7.10 0.80 11.41
C THR A 44 -6.60 -0.65 11.42
N HIS A 45 -7.06 -1.45 12.38
CA HIS A 45 -6.78 -2.88 12.42
C HIS A 45 -7.30 -3.58 11.15
N LEU A 46 -6.48 -4.42 10.52
CA LEU A 46 -6.82 -5.12 9.29
C LEU A 46 -7.14 -6.62 9.51
N SER A 47 -8.04 -7.17 8.69
CA SER A 47 -8.29 -8.62 8.74
C SER A 47 -7.12 -9.43 8.16
N PRO A 48 -6.95 -10.71 8.56
CA PRO A 48 -5.97 -11.61 7.93
C PRO A 48 -6.13 -11.69 6.40
N ASP A 49 -7.35 -11.71 5.90
CA ASP A 49 -7.64 -11.71 4.46
C ASP A 49 -7.20 -10.42 3.76
N THR A 50 -7.29 -9.30 4.48
CA THR A 50 -6.77 -8.03 3.99
C THR A 50 -5.25 -8.07 3.87
N ILE A 51 -4.53 -8.61 4.87
CA ILE A 51 -3.08 -8.79 4.81
C ILE A 51 -2.69 -9.65 3.61
N LYS A 52 -3.36 -10.81 3.42
CA LYS A 52 -3.14 -11.68 2.25
C LYS A 52 -3.41 -10.96 0.93
N ARG A 53 -4.49 -10.16 0.86
CA ARG A 53 -4.82 -9.37 -0.33
C ARG A 53 -3.76 -8.32 -0.65
N MET A 54 -3.22 -7.65 0.38
CA MET A 54 -2.14 -6.69 0.22
C MET A 54 -0.85 -7.36 -0.29
N SER A 55 -0.44 -8.49 0.29
CA SER A 55 0.72 -9.27 -0.19
C SER A 55 0.54 -9.67 -1.67
N SER A 56 -0.62 -10.23 -2.03
CA SER A 56 -0.95 -10.57 -3.43
C SER A 56 -1.00 -9.36 -4.37
N TYR A 57 -1.35 -8.17 -3.87
CA TYR A 57 -1.27 -6.93 -4.65
C TYR A 57 0.19 -6.61 -4.98
N PHE A 58 1.07 -6.53 -3.97
CA PHE A 58 2.46 -6.16 -4.17
C PHE A 58 3.24 -7.15 -5.03
N SER A 59 2.97 -8.45 -4.91
CA SER A 59 3.59 -9.49 -5.75
C SER A 59 3.30 -9.24 -7.24
N ARG A 60 2.03 -8.97 -7.59
CA ARG A 60 1.61 -8.73 -8.98
C ARG A 60 2.09 -7.39 -9.55
N HIS A 61 2.18 -6.36 -8.71
CA HIS A 61 2.51 -4.99 -9.15
C HIS A 61 3.99 -4.64 -8.98
N LYS A 62 4.85 -5.61 -8.63
CA LYS A 62 6.31 -5.39 -8.59
C LYS A 62 6.87 -4.92 -9.94
N VAL A 63 6.25 -5.35 -11.04
CA VAL A 63 6.63 -4.94 -12.41
C VAL A 63 6.41 -3.44 -12.65
N ASP A 64 5.45 -2.80 -11.96
CA ASP A 64 5.15 -1.37 -12.11
C ASP A 64 6.34 -0.48 -11.70
N LYS A 65 7.25 -1.00 -10.87
CA LYS A 65 8.50 -0.32 -10.51
C LYS A 65 9.40 -0.02 -11.71
N ARG A 66 9.20 -0.69 -12.84
CA ARG A 66 9.96 -0.47 -14.09
C ARG A 66 9.36 0.65 -14.94
N ALA A 67 8.18 1.15 -14.61
CA ALA A 67 7.55 2.23 -15.35
C ALA A 67 8.35 3.53 -15.24
N LYS A 68 8.32 4.33 -16.31
CA LYS A 68 8.86 5.69 -16.30
C LYS A 68 8.21 6.49 -15.16
N ASN A 69 9.04 7.25 -14.42
CA ASN A 69 8.65 8.08 -13.28
C ASN A 69 8.04 7.30 -12.10
N PHE A 70 8.36 6.02 -11.94
CA PHE A 70 8.09 5.36 -10.66
C PHE A 70 8.99 5.95 -9.58
N GLY A 71 8.41 6.47 -8.49
CA GLY A 71 9.16 7.12 -7.41
C GLY A 71 9.39 8.62 -7.58
N ASP A 72 8.88 9.23 -8.66
CA ASP A 72 8.94 10.67 -8.89
C ASP A 72 7.74 11.35 -8.19
N ASP A 73 7.98 12.30 -7.29
CA ASP A 73 6.92 13.00 -6.56
C ASP A 73 6.33 14.19 -7.33
N ASP A 74 7.06 14.71 -8.31
CA ASP A 74 6.67 15.86 -9.12
C ASP A 74 5.91 15.45 -10.39
N ASN A 75 6.17 14.25 -10.91
CA ASN A 75 5.43 13.67 -12.02
C ASN A 75 5.28 12.14 -11.89
N PRO A 76 4.61 11.65 -10.83
CA PRO A 76 4.51 10.23 -10.53
C PRO A 76 3.80 9.43 -11.62
N SER A 77 4.30 8.22 -11.86
CA SER A 77 3.56 7.22 -12.62
C SER A 77 2.27 6.80 -11.89
N ALA A 78 1.26 6.37 -12.66
CA ALA A 78 0.02 5.84 -12.07
C ALA A 78 0.27 4.61 -11.19
N GLY A 79 1.27 3.78 -11.55
CA GLY A 79 1.72 2.63 -10.79
C GLY A 79 2.35 3.03 -9.44
N TYR A 80 3.13 4.11 -9.39
CA TYR A 80 3.71 4.60 -8.13
C TYR A 80 2.64 5.13 -7.18
N ILE A 81 1.68 5.90 -7.67
CA ILE A 81 0.55 6.35 -6.85
C ILE A 81 -0.21 5.13 -6.32
N ALA A 82 -0.55 4.17 -7.18
CA ALA A 82 -1.23 2.94 -6.76
C ALA A 82 -0.42 2.19 -5.69
N TRP A 83 0.88 2.02 -5.90
CA TRP A 83 1.80 1.39 -4.95
C TRP A 83 1.77 2.05 -3.57
N LEU A 84 1.80 3.39 -3.54
CA LEU A 84 1.70 4.17 -2.30
C LEU A 84 0.35 4.02 -1.60
N LEU A 85 -0.76 3.99 -2.34
CA LEU A 85 -2.10 3.78 -1.76
C LEU A 85 -2.21 2.45 -1.01
N TRP A 86 -1.44 1.43 -1.42
CA TRP A 86 -1.37 0.16 -0.72
C TRP A 86 -0.33 0.13 0.41
N GLY A 87 0.34 1.25 0.68
CA GLY A 87 1.29 1.42 1.79
C GLY A 87 2.76 1.48 1.36
N GLY A 88 3.04 1.49 0.06
CA GLY A 88 4.40 1.61 -0.46
C GLY A 88 5.31 0.43 -0.06
N ASP A 89 6.62 0.65 -0.12
CA ASP A 89 7.59 -0.40 0.25
C ASP A 89 7.48 -0.80 1.73
N ALA A 90 7.17 0.16 2.61
CA ALA A 90 6.88 -0.13 4.02
C ALA A 90 5.67 -1.07 4.17
N GLY A 91 4.62 -0.85 3.38
CA GLY A 91 3.42 -1.69 3.36
C GLY A 91 3.74 -3.09 2.88
N ARG A 92 4.52 -3.22 1.78
CA ARG A 92 4.98 -4.51 1.27
C ARG A 92 5.72 -5.30 2.34
N ASP A 93 6.75 -4.70 2.94
CA ASP A 93 7.60 -5.39 3.91
C ASP A 93 6.84 -5.76 5.17
N TRP A 94 5.88 -4.92 5.57
CA TRP A 94 5.02 -5.21 6.70
C TRP A 94 4.09 -6.40 6.45
N VAL A 95 3.40 -6.46 5.30
CA VAL A 95 2.43 -7.53 5.04
C VAL A 95 3.07 -8.87 4.76
N GLU A 96 4.28 -8.92 4.20
CA GLU A 96 5.04 -10.17 4.08
C GLU A 96 5.34 -10.75 5.47
N LYS A 97 5.84 -9.91 6.41
CA LYS A 97 6.08 -10.32 7.80
C LYS A 97 4.81 -10.75 8.54
N GLN A 98 3.67 -10.09 8.28
CA GLN A 98 2.40 -10.51 8.90
C GLN A 98 1.92 -11.84 8.30
N LYS A 99 2.06 -12.02 6.98
CA LYS A 99 1.65 -13.25 6.30
C LYS A 99 2.43 -14.47 6.82
N GLU A 100 3.75 -14.35 6.99
CA GLU A 100 4.59 -15.42 7.58
C GLU A 100 4.07 -15.86 8.96
N LYS A 101 3.65 -14.90 9.80
CA LYS A 101 3.07 -15.18 11.12
C LYS A 101 1.68 -15.82 11.09
N LEU A 102 0.94 -15.70 9.97
CA LEU A 102 -0.37 -16.34 9.81
C LEU A 102 -0.24 -17.79 9.33
N GLU A 103 0.89 -18.13 8.72
CA GLU A 103 1.18 -19.45 8.16
C GLU A 103 2.00 -20.32 9.14
N THR A 104 2.42 -19.75 10.27
CA THR A 104 3.11 -20.42 11.40
C THR A 104 2.15 -20.69 12.54
#